data_AF-A0A7C4VPK1-F1
#
_entry.id   AF-A0A7C4VPK1-F1
#
_cell.length_a   1.000
_cell.length_b   1.000
_cell.length_c   1.000
_cell.angle_alpha   90.00
_cell.angle_beta   90.00
_cell.angle_gamma   90.00
#
_symmetry.space_group_name_H-M   'P 1'
#
loop_
_entity.id
_entity.type
_entity.pdbx_description
1 polymer ?
#
loop_
_entity_poly.entity_id
_entity_poly.type
_entity_poly.pdbx_seq_one_letter_code
_entity_poly.pdbx_strand_id
1 'polypeptide(L)'
;MKQRIMVFMLVVIGVFTIPFIASGQSPTLNLLAGEKATITCQGQKLVLSRESSTKASASCTANSNPSPTNTPTSSTPPPPPTATPVASVPLCPDHDPTKWHALYDEARNCHYNHEHHSDPREGDNIFGPVAALYGGQEISYPWQTFSDRGLENDVKHEGYKWVVRKNMDCSSRFTDGCLTDFRMQVHFIASAVDATVRYHSFWLEARGCREDNPEVCGIIRTGGWADYGRLMVDNQHIPLPGDPPAPTNSNKLHYIQTGNSRFTTWYGGNRIATTAIQTSRMWGLINPNDPYQLHLFCPDFKCRNNNSTMQAHAIGFVIRANELDQDGDGLVNYEGYTNRHGEIVSGCTEVGLDCVPLQIINMPTGLFQYRDDEHGRGNDGGINFDTSPEGEYWIAYPN
;
A
#
# COMPACT_ATOMS: atom_id res chain seq x y z
N MET A 1 6.20 53.82 27.90
CA MET A 1 6.95 52.64 28.39
C MET A 1 6.02 51.82 29.28
N LYS A 2 5.46 50.70 28.77
CA LYS A 2 4.65 49.76 29.55
C LYS A 2 5.35 48.40 29.51
N GLN A 3 5.94 48.01 30.62
CA GLN A 3 6.51 46.68 30.85
C GLN A 3 5.37 45.65 30.87
N ARG A 4 5.50 44.58 30.09
CA ARG A 4 4.69 43.37 30.23
C ARG A 4 5.49 42.34 31.01
N ILE A 5 4.97 41.96 32.17
CA ILE A 5 5.46 40.85 32.99
C ILE A 5 4.97 39.56 32.34
N MET A 6 5.90 38.67 32.03
CA MET A 6 5.63 37.35 31.48
C MET A 6 5.65 36.36 32.66
N VAL A 7 4.49 35.80 33.01
CA VAL A 7 4.37 34.76 34.04
C VAL A 7 4.55 33.41 33.37
N PHE A 8 5.60 32.68 33.74
CA PHE A 8 5.77 31.28 33.36
C PHE A 8 4.88 30.41 34.25
N MET A 9 3.93 29.70 33.63
CA MET A 9 3.11 28.69 34.30
C MET A 9 3.86 27.36 34.27
N LEU A 10 4.25 26.89 35.45
CA LEU A 10 4.86 25.57 35.66
C LEU A 10 3.76 24.50 35.54
N VAL A 11 3.81 23.65 34.52
CA VAL A 11 2.90 22.50 34.40
C VAL A 11 3.47 21.33 35.19
N VAL A 12 2.82 21.02 36.32
CA VAL A 12 3.09 19.82 37.11
C VAL A 12 2.25 18.69 36.50
N ILE A 13 2.90 17.71 35.86
CA ILE A 13 2.24 16.49 35.36
C ILE A 13 2.11 15.51 36.54
N GLY A 14 0.94 15.48 37.16
CA GLY A 14 0.58 14.42 38.12
C GLY A 14 0.01 13.22 37.38
N VAL A 15 0.71 12.08 37.39
CA VAL A 15 0.16 10.80 36.93
C VAL A 15 -0.62 10.19 38.09
N PHE A 16 -1.95 10.17 37.99
CA PHE A 16 -2.81 9.47 38.96
C PHE A 16 -3.28 8.14 38.36
N THR A 17 -2.84 7.03 38.94
CA THR A 17 -3.41 5.70 38.70
C THR A 17 -4.55 5.45 39.66
N ILE A 18 -5.78 5.36 39.16
CA ILE A 18 -6.95 4.97 39.96
C ILE A 18 -7.25 3.49 39.66
N PRO A 19 -7.09 2.57 40.62
CA PRO A 19 -7.47 1.18 40.44
C PRO A 19 -9.00 1.05 40.38
N PHE A 20 -9.52 0.42 39.33
CA PHE A 20 -10.94 0.14 39.17
C PHE A 20 -11.29 -1.18 39.87
N ILE A 21 -12.20 -1.13 40.84
CA ILE A 21 -12.85 -2.31 41.42
C ILE A 21 -14.25 -2.41 40.80
N ALA A 22 -14.60 -3.61 40.32
CA ALA A 22 -15.87 -3.91 39.66
C ALA A 22 -17.07 -3.68 40.59
N SER A 23 -17.58 -2.45 40.63
CA SER A 23 -18.92 -2.12 41.10
C SER A 23 -19.49 -1.11 40.10
N GLY A 24 -20.69 -1.35 39.59
CA GLY A 24 -21.29 -0.70 38.41
C GLY A 24 -21.59 0.81 38.50
N GLN A 25 -20.64 1.61 38.96
CA GLN A 25 -20.65 3.06 38.83
C GLN A 25 -19.83 3.46 37.60
N SER A 26 -20.45 4.17 36.67
CA SER A 26 -19.77 4.83 35.55
C SER A 26 -19.14 6.12 36.05
N PRO A 27 -17.80 6.22 36.22
CA PRO A 27 -17.21 7.50 36.57
C PRO A 27 -17.41 8.48 35.42
N THR A 28 -17.75 9.71 35.77
CA THR A 28 -17.72 10.83 34.85
C THR A 28 -16.31 11.41 34.83
N LEU A 29 -15.69 11.49 33.65
CA LEU A 29 -14.40 12.14 33.48
C LEU A 29 -14.62 13.52 32.85
N ASN A 30 -14.28 14.58 33.57
CA ASN A 30 -14.26 15.94 33.02
C ASN A 30 -12.82 16.24 32.60
N LEU A 31 -12.59 16.41 31.30
CA LEU A 31 -11.28 16.80 30.76
C LEU A 31 -11.31 18.26 30.34
N LEU A 32 -10.27 19.01 30.71
CA LEU A 32 -10.03 20.36 30.21
C LEU A 32 -9.35 20.32 28.84
N ALA A 33 -9.41 21.43 28.10
CA ALA A 33 -8.79 21.54 26.80
C ALA A 33 -7.28 21.28 26.89
N GLY A 34 -6.80 20.27 26.17
CA GLY A 34 -5.39 19.85 26.16
C GLY A 34 -5.05 18.68 27.09
N GLU A 35 -5.99 18.22 27.92
CA GLU A 35 -5.78 17.03 28.76
C GLU A 35 -5.97 15.73 27.97
N LYS A 36 -5.21 14.70 28.36
CA LYS A 36 -5.30 13.35 27.81
C LYS A 36 -5.64 12.37 28.92
N ALA A 37 -6.55 11.45 28.67
CA ALA A 37 -6.84 10.33 29.54
C ALA A 37 -6.62 9.00 28.83
N THR A 38 -6.09 8.02 29.55
CA THR A 38 -5.95 6.64 29.08
C THR A 38 -6.84 5.75 29.94
N ILE A 39 -7.74 4.99 29.31
CA ILE A 39 -8.64 4.06 29.99
C ILE A 39 -8.33 2.65 29.47
N THR A 40 -8.05 1.71 30.37
CA THR A 40 -7.77 0.32 30.02
C THR A 40 -8.81 -0.60 30.63
N CYS A 41 -9.64 -1.20 29.79
CA CYS A 41 -10.62 -2.22 30.19
C CYS A 41 -9.96 -3.60 30.08
N GLN A 42 -9.49 -4.17 31.20
CA GLN A 42 -8.74 -5.44 31.27
C GLN A 42 -9.52 -6.64 30.67
N GLY A 43 -9.47 -6.81 29.34
CA GLY A 43 -10.24 -7.84 28.62
C GLY A 43 -11.75 -7.56 28.51
N GLN A 44 -12.20 -6.36 28.88
CA GLN A 44 -13.60 -5.93 28.77
C GLN A 44 -13.79 -4.95 27.61
N LYS A 45 -15.01 -4.87 27.06
CA LYS A 45 -15.32 -3.92 25.98
C LYS A 45 -15.42 -2.51 26.57
N LEU A 46 -14.62 -1.58 26.03
CA LEU A 46 -14.76 -0.16 26.33
C LEU A 46 -15.95 0.41 25.54
N VAL A 47 -16.88 1.07 26.23
CA VAL A 47 -17.98 1.83 25.62
C VAL A 47 -17.77 3.30 25.97
N LEU A 48 -17.71 4.16 24.95
CA LEU A 48 -17.59 5.61 25.10
C LEU A 48 -18.89 6.28 24.65
N SER A 49 -19.43 7.15 25.50
CA SER A 49 -20.62 7.94 25.20
C SER A 49 -20.31 9.42 25.38
N ARG A 50 -20.53 10.22 24.33
CA ARG A 50 -20.38 11.67 24.41
C ARG A 50 -21.65 12.28 25.01
N GLU A 51 -21.53 12.96 26.15
CA GLU A 51 -22.66 13.60 26.83
C GLU A 51 -22.80 15.08 26.43
N SER A 52 -21.69 15.76 26.11
CA SER A 52 -21.70 17.14 25.61
C SER A 52 -20.42 17.48 24.82
N SER A 53 -20.25 18.75 24.46
CA SER A 53 -19.01 19.24 23.84
C SER A 53 -17.78 19.12 24.74
N THR A 54 -17.95 19.05 26.06
CA THR A 54 -16.87 19.00 27.06
C THR A 54 -16.96 17.80 28.01
N LYS A 55 -17.90 16.88 27.79
CA LYS A 55 -18.19 15.77 28.71
C LYS A 55 -18.38 14.46 27.95
N ALA A 56 -17.71 13.41 28.41
CA ALA A 56 -17.90 12.05 27.94
C ALA A 56 -17.92 11.09 29.14
N SER A 57 -18.68 10.00 29.02
CA SER A 57 -18.65 8.88 29.94
C SER A 57 -18.01 7.67 29.27
N ALA A 58 -17.31 6.89 30.08
CA ALA A 58 -16.69 5.64 29.68
C ALA A 58 -17.14 4.54 30.63
N SER A 59 -17.55 3.39 30.09
CA SER A 59 -17.85 2.20 30.88
C SER A 59 -17.17 0.97 30.27
N CYS A 60 -16.65 0.10 31.13
CA CYS A 60 -16.20 -1.22 30.71
C CYS A 60 -17.35 -2.19 30.94
N THR A 61 -17.84 -2.84 29.88
CA THR A 61 -18.91 -3.83 29.98
C THR A 61 -18.34 -5.23 29.80
N ALA A 62 -18.85 -6.17 30.60
CA ALA A 62 -18.54 -7.58 30.44
C ALA A 62 -19.03 -8.03 29.06
N ASN A 63 -18.21 -8.80 28.35
CA ASN A 63 -18.58 -9.39 27.07
C ASN A 63 -19.68 -10.45 27.31
N SER A 64 -20.95 -10.03 27.27
CA SER A 64 -22.08 -10.95 27.30
C SER A 64 -22.35 -11.45 25.87
N ASN A 65 -21.43 -12.24 25.32
CA ASN A 65 -21.77 -13.08 24.18
C ASN A 65 -22.41 -14.36 24.75
N PRO A 66 -23.66 -14.72 24.40
CA PRO A 66 -24.24 -15.98 24.87
C PRO A 66 -23.41 -17.14 24.32
N SER A 67 -22.73 -17.86 25.22
CA SER A 67 -22.02 -19.08 24.89
C SER A 67 -23.03 -20.13 24.44
N PRO A 68 -22.92 -20.72 23.23
CA PRO A 68 -23.69 -21.90 22.89
C PRO A 68 -23.28 -23.04 23.82
N THR A 69 -24.23 -23.57 24.58
CA THR A 69 -24.06 -24.76 25.42
C THR A 69 -23.92 -25.99 24.52
N ASN A 70 -22.68 -26.40 24.26
CA ASN A 70 -22.39 -27.73 23.74
C ASN A 70 -21.57 -28.51 24.78
N THR A 71 -22.16 -29.60 25.27
CA THR A 71 -21.54 -30.62 26.10
C THR A 71 -20.29 -31.18 25.42
N PRO A 72 -19.11 -31.21 26.07
CA PRO A 72 -17.94 -31.87 25.49
C PRO A 72 -18.03 -33.37 25.76
N THR A 73 -18.41 -34.13 24.74
CA THR A 73 -18.04 -35.54 24.66
C THR A 73 -16.55 -35.58 24.38
N SER A 74 -15.76 -36.06 25.35
CA SER A 74 -14.33 -36.30 25.17
C SER A 74 -14.12 -37.46 24.19
N SER A 75 -14.14 -37.19 22.89
CA SER A 75 -13.46 -38.05 21.91
C SER A 75 -11.99 -37.66 21.91
N THR A 76 -11.13 -38.61 22.25
CA THR A 76 -9.69 -38.55 21.97
C THR A 76 -9.50 -38.00 20.55
N PRO A 77 -8.65 -36.96 20.36
CA PRO A 77 -8.39 -36.46 19.02
C PRO A 77 -7.91 -37.63 18.16
N PRO A 78 -8.48 -37.83 16.96
CA PRO A 78 -7.82 -38.72 16.01
C PRO A 78 -6.36 -38.24 15.88
N PRO A 79 -5.39 -39.16 15.78
CA PRO A 79 -4.00 -38.76 15.54
C PRO A 79 -3.99 -37.76 14.39
N PRO A 80 -3.19 -36.67 14.46
CA PRO A 80 -3.11 -35.69 13.39
C PRO A 80 -2.94 -36.49 12.09
N PRO A 81 -3.76 -36.23 11.06
CA PRO A 81 -3.65 -36.96 9.81
C PRO A 81 -2.19 -36.92 9.43
N THR A 82 -1.54 -38.09 9.39
CA THR A 82 -0.21 -38.22 8.83
C THR A 82 -0.32 -37.58 7.47
N ALA A 83 0.30 -36.41 7.28
CA ALA A 83 0.23 -35.68 6.04
C ALA A 83 0.72 -36.66 4.96
N THR A 84 -0.23 -37.20 4.20
CA THR A 84 0.09 -37.87 2.96
C THR A 84 0.91 -36.83 2.20
N PRO A 85 2.13 -37.14 1.74
CA PRO A 85 2.91 -36.22 0.94
C PRO A 85 1.99 -35.79 -0.20
N VAL A 86 1.53 -34.54 -0.17
CA VAL A 86 0.83 -33.98 -1.31
C VAL A 86 1.86 -34.07 -2.42
N ALA A 87 1.56 -34.80 -3.49
CA ALA A 87 2.46 -34.84 -4.63
C ALA A 87 2.71 -33.37 -5.01
N SER A 88 3.97 -32.94 -4.97
CA SER A 88 4.33 -31.55 -5.22
C SER A 88 3.69 -31.11 -6.52
N VAL A 89 2.84 -30.08 -6.46
CA VAL A 89 2.24 -29.48 -7.65
C VAL A 89 3.39 -29.11 -8.60
N PRO A 90 3.34 -29.45 -9.89
CA PRO A 90 4.43 -29.14 -10.82
C PRO A 90 4.43 -27.65 -11.21
N LEU A 91 5.57 -27.16 -11.70
CA LEU A 91 5.65 -25.86 -12.35
C LEU A 91 4.77 -25.84 -13.61
N CYS A 92 4.11 -24.72 -13.88
CA CYS A 92 3.33 -24.55 -15.10
C CYS A 92 4.23 -24.59 -16.35
N PRO A 93 3.81 -25.29 -17.43
CA PRO A 93 4.65 -25.50 -18.61
C PRO A 93 4.86 -24.24 -19.45
N ASP A 94 3.88 -23.33 -19.42
CA ASP A 94 3.86 -22.11 -20.22
C ASP A 94 3.55 -20.90 -19.33
N HIS A 95 4.11 -19.75 -19.73
CA HIS A 95 4.01 -18.47 -19.04
C HIS A 95 3.98 -17.33 -20.08
N ASP A 96 2.96 -16.47 -20.03
CA ASP A 96 2.85 -15.28 -20.86
C ASP A 96 3.26 -14.04 -20.03
N PRO A 97 4.41 -13.40 -20.33
CA PRO A 97 4.94 -12.31 -19.53
C PRO A 97 4.15 -10.99 -19.66
N THR A 98 3.00 -11.00 -20.35
CA THR A 98 2.12 -9.84 -20.47
C THR A 98 0.79 -10.03 -19.74
N LYS A 99 0.58 -11.18 -19.09
CA LYS A 99 -0.68 -11.56 -18.46
C LYS A 99 -0.51 -11.75 -16.97
N TRP A 100 -1.51 -11.32 -16.20
CA TRP A 100 -1.54 -11.64 -14.80
C TRP A 100 -1.88 -13.12 -14.61
N HIS A 101 -1.27 -13.74 -13.59
CA HIS A 101 -1.66 -15.04 -13.11
C HIS A 101 -1.58 -15.09 -11.57
N ALA A 102 -2.40 -15.96 -10.97
CA ALA A 102 -2.23 -16.34 -9.58
C ALA A 102 -0.97 -17.20 -9.42
N LEU A 103 -0.45 -17.35 -8.19
CA LEU A 103 0.68 -18.25 -7.93
C LEU A 103 0.33 -19.71 -8.27
N TYR A 104 -0.93 -20.11 -8.05
CA TYR A 104 -1.46 -21.42 -8.39
C TYR A 104 -2.51 -21.34 -9.49
N ASP A 105 -2.35 -22.17 -10.52
CA ASP A 105 -3.34 -22.35 -11.58
C ASP A 105 -4.15 -23.62 -11.32
N GLU A 106 -5.35 -23.44 -10.78
CA GLU A 106 -6.27 -24.54 -10.47
C GLU A 106 -6.71 -25.32 -11.71
N ALA A 107 -6.88 -24.64 -12.85
CA ALA A 107 -7.37 -25.28 -14.07
C ALA A 107 -6.33 -26.22 -14.70
N ARG A 108 -5.05 -25.86 -14.60
CA ARG A 108 -3.93 -26.69 -15.07
C ARG A 108 -3.30 -27.56 -13.98
N ASN A 109 -3.71 -27.37 -12.71
CA ASN A 109 -3.14 -28.02 -11.54
C ASN A 109 -1.60 -27.90 -11.51
N CYS A 110 -1.11 -26.67 -11.69
CA CYS A 110 0.30 -26.30 -11.70
C CYS A 110 0.51 -25.00 -10.93
N HIS A 111 1.76 -24.69 -10.55
CA HIS A 111 2.10 -23.41 -9.91
C HIS A 111 3.13 -22.63 -10.74
N TYR A 112 3.23 -21.34 -10.49
CA TYR A 112 4.32 -20.50 -10.98
C TYR A 112 5.40 -20.33 -9.91
N ASN A 113 6.57 -19.86 -10.32
CA ASN A 113 7.69 -19.60 -9.41
C ASN A 113 7.71 -18.15 -8.88
N HIS A 114 6.68 -17.36 -9.17
CA HIS A 114 6.49 -15.99 -8.74
C HIS A 114 5.00 -15.64 -8.73
N GLU A 115 4.65 -14.50 -8.17
CA GLU A 115 3.26 -14.02 -8.06
C GLU A 115 3.14 -12.54 -8.40
N HIS A 116 1.94 -12.06 -8.76
CA HIS A 116 1.69 -10.68 -9.17
C HIS A 116 0.71 -9.93 -8.25
N HIS A 117 0.52 -10.42 -7.03
CA HIS A 117 -0.40 -9.92 -6.00
C HIS A 117 -1.87 -9.95 -6.44
N SER A 118 -2.63 -8.87 -6.21
CA SER A 118 -4.08 -8.81 -6.46
C SER A 118 -4.40 -9.07 -7.93
N ASP A 119 -5.54 -9.71 -8.20
CA ASP A 119 -6.02 -9.86 -9.58
C ASP A 119 -6.54 -8.50 -10.09
N PRO A 120 -5.92 -7.88 -11.11
CA PRO A 120 -6.37 -6.58 -11.62
C PRO A 120 -7.80 -6.60 -12.16
N ARG A 121 -8.31 -7.77 -12.56
CA ARG A 121 -9.67 -7.95 -13.08
C ARG A 121 -10.73 -7.77 -12.02
N GLU A 122 -10.36 -7.83 -10.74
CA GLU A 122 -11.26 -7.45 -9.66
C GLU A 122 -11.78 -6.00 -9.83
N GLY A 123 -11.02 -5.11 -10.47
CA GLY A 123 -11.41 -3.73 -10.77
C GLY A 123 -12.26 -3.53 -12.04
N ASP A 124 -12.51 -4.58 -12.83
CA ASP A 124 -13.10 -4.45 -14.17
C ASP A 124 -14.52 -3.88 -14.16
N ASN A 125 -15.28 -4.09 -13.08
CA ASN A 125 -16.64 -3.55 -12.96
C ASN A 125 -16.67 -2.02 -12.76
N ILE A 126 -15.54 -1.40 -12.40
CA ILE A 126 -15.39 0.05 -12.18
C ILE A 126 -14.62 0.68 -13.33
N PHE A 127 -13.50 0.07 -13.70
CA PHE A 127 -12.56 0.63 -14.66
C PHE A 127 -12.66 0.01 -16.06
N GLY A 128 -13.54 -0.97 -16.27
CA GLY A 128 -13.54 -1.79 -17.48
C GLY A 128 -12.37 -2.78 -17.52
N PRO A 129 -12.33 -3.68 -18.52
CA PRO A 129 -11.33 -4.74 -18.60
C PRO A 129 -9.90 -4.19 -18.64
N VAL A 130 -9.03 -4.62 -17.72
CA VAL A 130 -7.60 -4.19 -17.69
C VAL A 130 -6.88 -4.45 -19.02
N ALA A 131 -7.17 -5.59 -19.65
CA ALA A 131 -6.59 -6.00 -20.91
C ALA A 131 -7.03 -5.14 -22.11
N ALA A 132 -8.15 -4.40 -21.99
CA ALA A 132 -8.69 -3.61 -23.09
C ALA A 132 -7.81 -2.39 -23.43
N LEU A 133 -7.03 -1.91 -22.47
CA LEU A 133 -6.29 -0.67 -22.62
C LEU A 133 -5.03 -0.82 -23.49
N TYR A 134 -4.43 -2.02 -23.56
CA TYR A 134 -3.08 -2.20 -24.11
C TYR A 134 -2.91 -3.47 -24.94
N GLY A 135 -3.80 -3.68 -25.92
CA GLY A 135 -3.66 -4.81 -26.85
C GLY A 135 -3.73 -6.18 -26.16
N GLY A 136 -4.44 -6.27 -25.03
CA GLY A 136 -4.52 -7.46 -24.22
C GLY A 136 -3.56 -7.50 -23.03
N GLN A 137 -2.60 -6.59 -22.91
CA GLN A 137 -1.63 -6.63 -21.80
C GLN A 137 -2.28 -6.29 -20.45
N GLU A 138 -1.92 -7.06 -19.43
CA GLU A 138 -2.33 -6.87 -18.04
C GLU A 138 -1.13 -6.52 -17.14
N ILE A 139 0.10 -6.82 -17.60
CA ILE A 139 1.38 -6.43 -17.00
C ILE A 139 2.40 -6.07 -18.07
N SER A 140 3.54 -5.49 -17.66
CA SER A 140 4.64 -5.13 -18.57
C SER A 140 4.25 -4.11 -19.64
N TYR A 141 3.80 -2.94 -19.22
CA TYR A 141 3.39 -1.89 -20.15
C TYR A 141 4.58 -1.27 -20.94
N PRO A 142 4.32 -0.62 -22.09
CA PRO A 142 5.38 -0.09 -22.97
C PRO A 142 6.31 0.98 -22.37
N TRP A 143 5.96 1.57 -21.22
CA TRP A 143 6.78 2.51 -20.47
C TRP A 143 7.53 1.84 -19.30
N GLN A 144 7.76 0.53 -19.38
CA GLN A 144 8.64 -0.18 -18.48
C GLN A 144 10.05 0.46 -18.40
N THR A 145 10.75 0.23 -17.30
CA THR A 145 12.13 0.71 -17.16
C THR A 145 13.10 -0.18 -17.96
N PHE A 146 14.36 0.23 -18.04
CA PHE A 146 15.39 -0.53 -18.75
C PHE A 146 16.77 -0.33 -18.12
N SER A 147 17.65 -1.29 -18.37
CA SER A 147 19.05 -1.30 -17.96
C SER A 147 19.95 -1.77 -19.10
N ASP A 148 21.26 -1.81 -18.86
CA ASP A 148 22.23 -2.43 -19.76
C ASP A 148 21.96 -3.92 -20.02
N ARG A 149 21.16 -4.56 -19.15
CA ARG A 149 20.78 -5.97 -19.26
C ARG A 149 19.50 -6.24 -20.05
N GLY A 150 18.74 -5.20 -20.40
CA GLY A 150 17.47 -5.33 -21.12
C GLY A 150 16.33 -4.51 -20.53
N LEU A 151 15.13 -4.75 -21.05
CA LEU A 151 13.89 -4.15 -20.53
C LEU A 151 13.52 -4.81 -19.19
N GLU A 152 12.86 -4.06 -18.32
CA GLU A 152 12.42 -4.53 -17.00
C GLU A 152 11.69 -5.88 -17.05
N ASN A 153 10.82 -6.07 -18.04
CA ASN A 153 10.12 -7.33 -18.27
C ASN A 153 11.03 -8.49 -18.69
N ASP A 154 12.14 -8.22 -19.39
CA ASP A 154 13.05 -9.27 -19.85
C ASP A 154 13.94 -9.79 -18.70
N VAL A 155 14.18 -8.95 -17.69
CA VAL A 155 15.17 -9.24 -16.63
C VAL A 155 14.58 -9.37 -15.23
N LYS A 156 13.36 -8.89 -15.02
CA LYS A 156 12.70 -8.74 -13.72
C LYS A 156 11.17 -8.84 -13.84
N HIS A 157 10.68 -9.69 -14.74
CA HIS A 157 9.24 -9.87 -14.97
C HIS A 157 8.46 -10.08 -13.67
N GLU A 158 9.03 -10.89 -12.79
CA GLU A 158 8.42 -11.34 -11.53
C GLU A 158 8.05 -10.17 -10.61
N GLY A 159 8.78 -9.06 -10.74
CA GLY A 159 8.60 -7.84 -9.95
C GLY A 159 7.34 -7.03 -10.28
N TYR A 160 6.55 -7.36 -11.31
CA TYR A 160 5.28 -6.68 -11.56
C TYR A 160 4.24 -7.05 -10.52
N LYS A 161 3.81 -6.12 -9.68
CA LYS A 161 2.81 -6.37 -8.63
C LYS A 161 1.59 -5.49 -8.80
N TRP A 162 0.42 -6.05 -8.53
CA TRP A 162 -0.84 -5.33 -8.49
C TRP A 162 -1.34 -5.11 -7.06
N VAL A 163 -1.85 -3.91 -6.80
CA VAL A 163 -2.66 -3.60 -5.61
C VAL A 163 -4.03 -3.16 -6.07
N VAL A 164 -5.07 -3.86 -5.63
CA VAL A 164 -6.47 -3.51 -5.95
C VAL A 164 -7.23 -3.21 -4.67
N ARG A 165 -7.93 -2.09 -4.64
CA ARG A 165 -8.86 -1.70 -3.56
C ARG A 165 -10.14 -1.17 -4.15
N LYS A 166 -11.27 -1.50 -3.53
CA LYS A 166 -12.59 -1.15 -4.02
C LYS A 166 -13.54 -0.86 -2.87
N ASN A 167 -14.59 -0.08 -3.16
CA ASN A 167 -15.67 0.25 -2.22
C ASN A 167 -15.15 0.79 -0.88
N MET A 168 -14.06 1.56 -0.91
CA MET A 168 -13.55 2.23 0.28
C MET A 168 -14.43 3.45 0.59
N ASP A 169 -14.64 3.70 1.88
CA ASP A 169 -15.31 4.93 2.33
C ASP A 169 -14.50 6.16 1.87
N CYS A 170 -15.21 7.19 1.42
CA CYS A 170 -14.55 8.44 1.05
C CYS A 170 -14.18 9.24 2.30
N SER A 171 -12.90 9.22 2.66
CA SER A 171 -12.34 10.09 3.69
C SER A 171 -10.87 10.38 3.39
N SER A 172 -10.40 11.58 3.71
CA SER A 172 -9.00 11.96 3.67
C SER A 172 -8.70 12.95 4.80
N ARG A 173 -7.55 12.81 5.48
CA ARG A 173 -7.16 13.80 6.50
C ARG A 173 -6.29 14.92 5.93
N PHE A 174 -5.80 14.77 4.71
CA PHE A 174 -4.72 15.58 4.17
C PHE A 174 -5.06 16.27 2.84
N THR A 175 -6.20 15.93 2.24
CA THR A 175 -6.53 16.33 0.86
C THR A 175 -8.02 16.62 0.70
N ASP A 176 -8.42 17.30 -0.38
CA ASP A 176 -9.82 17.69 -0.63
C ASP A 176 -10.70 16.53 -1.13
N GLY A 177 -10.07 15.51 -1.70
CA GLY A 177 -10.73 14.30 -2.18
C GLY A 177 -10.08 13.03 -1.66
N CYS A 178 -10.82 11.94 -1.77
CA CYS A 178 -10.43 10.59 -1.37
C CYS A 178 -10.32 9.69 -2.62
N LEU A 179 -9.68 8.52 -2.48
CA LEU A 179 -9.88 7.42 -3.43
C LEU A 179 -10.87 6.42 -2.86
N THR A 180 -11.90 6.09 -3.62
CA THR A 180 -12.87 5.05 -3.25
C THR A 180 -12.51 3.70 -3.85
N ASP A 181 -11.82 3.72 -4.99
CA ASP A 181 -11.36 2.53 -5.69
C ASP A 181 -10.08 2.84 -6.45
N PHE A 182 -9.19 1.86 -6.51
CA PHE A 182 -8.07 1.89 -7.43
C PHE A 182 -7.58 0.49 -7.75
N ARG A 183 -6.93 0.37 -8.90
CA ARG A 183 -5.96 -0.69 -9.14
C ARG A 183 -4.66 -0.06 -9.61
N MET A 184 -3.55 -0.49 -9.04
CA MET A 184 -2.23 0.01 -9.37
C MET A 184 -1.28 -1.15 -9.62
N GLN A 185 -0.63 -1.13 -10.77
CA GLN A 185 0.55 -1.94 -11.04
C GLN A 185 1.80 -1.16 -10.67
N VAL A 186 2.77 -1.82 -10.07
CA VAL A 186 4.09 -1.27 -9.83
C VAL A 186 5.14 -2.34 -10.08
N HIS A 187 6.32 -1.94 -10.54
CA HIS A 187 7.49 -2.80 -10.51
C HIS A 187 8.19 -2.71 -9.15
N PHE A 188 8.20 -3.80 -8.39
CA PHE A 188 8.69 -3.83 -7.00
C PHE A 188 9.06 -5.24 -6.52
N ILE A 189 10.36 -5.50 -6.31
CA ILE A 189 10.90 -6.78 -5.84
C ILE A 189 11.17 -6.76 -4.32
N ALA A 190 11.39 -5.58 -3.73
CA ALA A 190 11.83 -5.39 -2.36
C ALA A 190 13.13 -6.13 -2.00
N SER A 191 14.19 -5.87 -2.75
CA SER A 191 15.54 -6.42 -2.57
C SER A 191 16.63 -5.37 -2.84
N ALA A 192 17.90 -5.76 -2.78
CA ALA A 192 19.01 -4.89 -3.16
C ALA A 192 19.00 -4.50 -4.66
N VAL A 193 18.54 -5.42 -5.52
CA VAL A 193 18.61 -5.28 -6.98
C VAL A 193 17.64 -4.21 -7.53
N ASP A 194 16.58 -3.92 -6.80
CA ASP A 194 15.59 -2.88 -7.12
C ASP A 194 15.73 -1.66 -6.18
N ALA A 195 16.11 -1.84 -4.91
CA ALA A 195 16.37 -0.71 -4.01
C ALA A 195 17.51 0.21 -4.51
N THR A 196 18.42 -0.32 -5.32
CA THR A 196 19.50 0.45 -5.96
C THR A 196 19.08 1.20 -7.23
N VAL A 197 17.85 0.99 -7.71
CA VAL A 197 17.31 1.63 -8.91
C VAL A 197 16.42 2.81 -8.52
N ARG A 198 16.56 3.95 -9.21
CA ARG A 198 15.78 5.17 -8.90
C ARG A 198 14.35 5.13 -9.44
N TYR A 199 14.20 4.77 -10.70
CA TYR A 199 12.91 4.77 -11.41
C TYR A 199 12.34 3.36 -11.48
N HIS A 200 11.04 3.24 -11.27
CA HIS A 200 10.29 2.00 -11.43
C HIS A 200 9.02 2.28 -12.22
N SER A 201 8.61 1.37 -13.08
CA SER A 201 7.39 1.57 -13.85
C SER A 201 6.14 1.39 -12.99
N PHE A 202 5.07 2.10 -13.33
CA PHE A 202 3.77 1.90 -12.71
C PHE A 202 2.62 2.21 -13.68
N TRP A 203 1.44 1.74 -13.32
CA TRP A 203 0.16 2.09 -13.94
C TRP A 203 -0.89 2.23 -12.85
N LEU A 204 -1.76 3.22 -12.97
CA LEU A 204 -2.80 3.54 -11.99
C LEU A 204 -4.12 3.79 -12.72
N GLU A 205 -5.15 3.10 -12.26
CA GLU A 205 -6.55 3.47 -12.51
C GLU A 205 -7.21 3.72 -11.17
N ALA A 206 -7.82 4.89 -10.99
CA ALA A 206 -8.39 5.28 -9.71
C ALA A 206 -9.67 6.08 -9.88
N ARG A 207 -10.62 5.83 -8.98
CA ARG A 207 -11.84 6.63 -8.79
C ARG A 207 -11.62 7.59 -7.63
N GLY A 208 -11.56 8.88 -7.95
CA GLY A 208 -11.45 9.96 -6.97
C GLY A 208 -12.81 10.60 -6.72
N CYS A 209 -13.14 10.86 -5.46
CA CYS A 209 -14.38 11.55 -5.06
C CYS A 209 -14.04 12.72 -4.15
N ARG A 210 -14.87 13.77 -4.17
CA ARG A 210 -14.74 14.88 -3.21
C ARG A 210 -15.13 14.40 -1.81
N GLU A 211 -14.40 14.81 -0.80
CA GLU A 211 -14.74 14.45 0.58
C GLU A 211 -15.99 15.20 1.07
N ASP A 212 -16.15 16.47 0.67
CA ASP A 212 -17.29 17.30 1.05
C ASP A 212 -18.59 16.94 0.29
N ASN A 213 -18.46 16.27 -0.85
CA ASN A 213 -19.57 15.73 -1.62
C ASN A 213 -19.16 14.40 -2.31
N PRO A 214 -19.24 13.26 -1.60
CA PRO A 214 -18.82 11.96 -2.12
C PRO A 214 -19.56 11.45 -3.34
N GLU A 215 -20.64 12.11 -3.77
CA GLU A 215 -21.35 11.78 -5.02
C GLU A 215 -20.65 12.36 -6.26
N VAL A 216 -19.78 13.37 -6.08
CA VAL A 216 -19.00 13.98 -7.16
C VAL A 216 -17.69 13.24 -7.29
N CYS A 217 -17.64 12.32 -8.26
CA CYS A 217 -16.49 11.48 -8.55
C CYS A 217 -16.12 11.49 -10.03
N GLY A 218 -14.87 11.13 -10.30
CA GLY A 218 -14.41 10.78 -11.65
C GLY A 218 -13.31 9.73 -11.62
N ILE A 219 -12.81 9.39 -12.81
CA ILE A 219 -11.79 8.36 -13.01
C ILE A 219 -10.54 9.00 -13.63
N ILE A 220 -9.37 8.60 -13.14
CA ILE A 220 -8.09 8.87 -13.79
C ILE A 220 -7.42 7.54 -14.14
N ARG A 221 -6.80 7.51 -15.32
CA ARG A 221 -5.93 6.44 -15.80
C ARG A 221 -4.60 7.05 -16.22
N THR A 222 -3.49 6.62 -15.61
CA THR A 222 -2.16 7.18 -15.86
C THR A 222 -1.05 6.22 -15.45
N GLY A 223 0.18 6.45 -15.90
CA GLY A 223 1.33 5.63 -15.53
C GLY A 223 2.65 6.35 -15.74
N GLY A 224 3.69 5.58 -16.06
CA GLY A 224 5.03 6.07 -16.35
C GLY A 224 6.03 5.55 -15.34
N TRP A 225 7.02 6.38 -15.01
CA TRP A 225 8.09 6.07 -14.08
C TRP A 225 7.88 6.78 -12.75
N ALA A 226 7.73 6.01 -11.69
CA ALA A 226 7.78 6.50 -10.33
C ALA A 226 9.25 6.75 -9.94
N ASP A 227 9.57 8.00 -9.61
CA ASP A 227 10.84 8.39 -9.01
C ASP A 227 10.78 8.15 -7.50
N TYR A 228 11.43 7.07 -7.05
CA TYR A 228 11.53 6.74 -5.62
C TYR A 228 12.68 7.45 -4.92
N GLY A 229 13.39 8.35 -5.62
CA GLY A 229 14.42 9.21 -5.06
C GLY A 229 15.54 8.41 -4.38
N ARG A 230 15.89 8.84 -3.16
CA ARG A 230 17.07 8.36 -2.45
C ARG A 230 16.82 7.06 -1.72
N LEU A 231 17.86 6.23 -1.63
CA LEU A 231 17.88 5.10 -0.71
C LEU A 231 18.25 5.56 0.70
N MET A 232 17.39 5.26 1.67
CA MET A 232 17.58 5.54 3.07
C MET A 232 17.65 4.23 3.85
N VAL A 233 18.74 3.98 4.57
CA VAL A 233 18.90 2.81 5.43
C VAL A 233 19.11 3.28 6.86
N ASP A 234 18.22 2.90 7.79
CA ASP A 234 18.23 3.39 9.18
C ASP A 234 18.31 4.94 9.26
N ASN A 235 17.53 5.63 8.43
CA ASN A 235 17.52 7.09 8.25
C ASN A 235 18.83 7.72 7.74
N GLN A 236 19.80 6.91 7.31
CA GLN A 236 21.00 7.39 6.64
C GLN A 236 20.84 7.30 5.13
N HIS A 237 21.17 8.38 4.41
CA HIS A 237 21.22 8.37 2.95
C HIS A 237 22.40 7.52 2.47
N ILE A 238 22.10 6.55 1.62
CA ILE A 238 23.07 5.72 0.91
C ILE A 238 23.19 6.26 -0.53
N PRO A 239 24.33 6.88 -0.91
CA PRO A 239 24.49 7.48 -2.23
C PRO A 239 24.43 6.43 -3.35
N LEU A 240 23.58 6.66 -4.34
CA LEU A 240 23.47 5.85 -5.54
C LEU A 240 23.68 6.69 -6.82
N PRO A 241 24.16 6.08 -7.91
CA PRO A 241 24.18 6.71 -9.23
C PRO A 241 22.79 7.20 -9.63
N GLY A 242 22.72 8.46 -10.05
CA GLY A 242 21.46 9.06 -10.48
C GLY A 242 20.56 9.53 -9.34
N ASP A 243 20.99 9.52 -8.08
CA ASP A 243 20.24 10.13 -6.98
C ASP A 243 19.87 11.59 -7.27
N PRO A 244 18.70 12.08 -6.80
CA PRO A 244 18.35 13.47 -6.93
C PRO A 244 19.35 14.37 -6.16
N PRO A 245 19.67 15.57 -6.69
CA PRO A 245 20.71 16.44 -6.14
C PRO A 245 20.38 16.96 -4.74
N ALA A 246 19.09 17.05 -4.39
CA ALA A 246 18.61 17.43 -3.07
C ALA A 246 17.65 16.38 -2.51
N PRO A 247 17.49 16.30 -1.17
CA PRO A 247 16.43 15.50 -0.56
C PRO A 247 15.07 15.91 -1.14
N THR A 248 14.26 14.92 -1.48
CA THR A 248 12.85 15.10 -1.89
C THR A 248 11.95 14.31 -0.95
N ASN A 249 10.64 14.41 -1.14
CA ASN A 249 9.69 13.53 -0.44
C ASN A 249 9.74 12.09 -0.99
N SER A 250 10.47 11.83 -2.08
CA SER A 250 10.66 10.50 -2.64
C SER A 250 11.85 9.80 -1.99
N ASN A 251 11.58 8.70 -1.29
CA ASN A 251 12.61 7.93 -0.59
C ASN A 251 12.24 6.45 -0.51
N LYS A 252 13.25 5.58 -0.60
CA LYS A 252 13.17 4.14 -0.29
C LYS A 252 13.68 3.92 1.13
N LEU A 253 12.80 3.59 2.05
CA LEU A 253 13.11 3.46 3.48
C LEU A 253 13.32 1.99 3.85
N HIS A 254 14.56 1.62 4.15
CA HIS A 254 14.94 0.31 4.66
C HIS A 254 15.45 0.42 6.10
N TYR A 255 15.21 -0.62 6.90
CA TYR A 255 15.58 -0.66 8.31
C TYR A 255 16.42 -1.91 8.56
N ILE A 256 17.54 -1.78 9.28
CA ILE A 256 18.38 -2.93 9.67
C ILE A 256 18.45 -3.03 11.18
N GLN A 257 18.76 -1.90 11.84
CA GLN A 257 19.03 -1.86 13.27
C GLN A 257 17.86 -1.28 14.07
N THR A 258 17.10 -0.37 13.48
CA THR A 258 16.19 0.52 14.22
C THR A 258 14.72 0.06 14.25
N GLY A 259 14.39 -1.10 13.70
CA GLY A 259 13.00 -1.55 13.58
C GLY A 259 12.82 -2.98 13.04
N ASN A 260 11.75 -3.19 12.27
CA ASN A 260 11.47 -4.46 11.60
C ASN A 260 12.34 -4.59 10.35
N SER A 261 13.39 -5.40 10.43
CA SER A 261 14.36 -5.54 9.33
C SER A 261 13.79 -6.12 8.03
N ARG A 262 12.57 -6.68 8.07
CA ARG A 262 11.89 -7.26 6.91
C ARG A 262 10.94 -6.27 6.23
N PHE A 263 10.87 -5.05 6.75
CA PHE A 263 9.94 -4.03 6.35
C PHE A 263 10.63 -2.92 5.54
N THR A 264 10.02 -2.52 4.43
CA THR A 264 10.42 -1.34 3.67
C THR A 264 9.21 -0.58 3.20
N THR A 265 9.36 0.74 3.08
CA THR A 265 8.38 1.64 2.48
C THR A 265 9.06 2.47 1.41
N TRP A 266 8.50 2.48 0.22
CA TRP A 266 9.01 3.28 -0.88
C TRP A 266 8.00 4.37 -1.20
N TYR A 267 8.41 5.62 -1.06
CA TYR A 267 7.65 6.81 -1.42
C TYR A 267 8.19 7.37 -2.72
N GLY A 268 7.34 7.53 -3.72
CA GLY A 268 7.74 8.04 -5.01
C GLY A 268 6.55 8.47 -5.84
N GLY A 269 6.78 8.64 -7.13
CA GLY A 269 5.75 9.03 -8.08
C GLY A 269 6.31 9.82 -9.24
N ASN A 270 5.43 10.39 -10.02
CA ASN A 270 5.76 11.30 -11.10
C ASN A 270 5.00 12.63 -10.92
N ARG A 271 4.95 13.48 -11.95
CA ARG A 271 4.28 14.78 -11.85
C ARG A 271 2.77 14.68 -11.53
N ILE A 272 2.12 13.57 -11.89
CA ILE A 272 0.66 13.39 -11.79
C ILE A 272 0.29 12.58 -10.56
N ALA A 273 0.96 11.45 -10.35
CA ALA A 273 0.60 10.47 -9.33
C ALA A 273 1.75 10.22 -8.34
N THR A 274 1.37 10.04 -7.07
CA THR A 274 2.23 9.58 -5.99
C THR A 274 1.94 8.11 -5.72
N THR A 275 2.99 7.32 -5.60
CA THR A 275 2.94 5.90 -5.27
C THR A 275 3.76 5.68 -4.00
N ALA A 276 3.11 5.19 -2.95
CA ALA A 276 3.79 4.73 -1.75
C ALA A 276 3.39 3.28 -1.46
N ILE A 277 4.36 2.39 -1.56
CA ILE A 277 4.19 0.94 -1.40
C ILE A 277 5.04 0.43 -0.25
N GLN A 278 4.59 -0.66 0.34
CA GLN A 278 5.19 -1.18 1.56
C GLN A 278 5.11 -2.69 1.57
N THR A 279 6.15 -3.34 2.07
CA THR A 279 6.15 -4.79 2.29
C THR A 279 6.70 -5.09 3.66
N SER A 280 6.24 -6.19 4.25
CA SER A 280 6.75 -6.72 5.52
C SER A 280 7.58 -7.99 5.37
N ARG A 281 7.80 -8.42 4.12
CA ARG A 281 8.48 -9.68 3.77
C ARG A 281 9.53 -9.48 2.67
N MET A 282 10.31 -8.41 2.73
CA MET A 282 11.38 -8.16 1.74
C MET A 282 12.34 -9.35 1.64
N TRP A 283 13.03 -9.49 0.50
CA TRP A 283 13.96 -10.60 0.26
C TRP A 283 15.19 -10.59 1.18
N GLY A 284 15.63 -9.42 1.61
CA GLY A 284 16.94 -9.29 2.23
C GLY A 284 17.29 -7.90 2.71
N LEU A 285 18.38 -7.83 3.47
CA LEU A 285 18.94 -6.57 3.95
C LEU A 285 19.67 -5.82 2.84
N ILE A 286 19.74 -4.50 2.98
CA ILE A 286 20.56 -3.63 2.13
C ILE A 286 21.86 -3.34 2.87
N ASN A 287 23.02 -3.72 2.34
CA ASN A 287 24.28 -3.35 2.97
C ASN A 287 24.60 -1.86 2.69
N PRO A 288 24.67 -0.97 3.70
CA PRO A 288 24.97 0.45 3.48
C PRO A 288 26.32 0.72 2.81
N ASN A 289 27.30 -0.17 3.00
CA ASN A 289 28.65 -0.02 2.47
C ASN A 289 28.79 -0.59 1.05
N ASP A 290 27.88 -1.48 0.66
CA ASP A 290 27.81 -2.07 -0.68
C ASP A 290 26.34 -2.38 -1.02
N PRO A 291 25.54 -1.35 -1.41
CA PRO A 291 24.10 -1.51 -1.57
C PRO A 291 23.72 -2.41 -2.75
N TYR A 292 24.68 -2.79 -3.61
CA TYR A 292 24.49 -3.73 -4.72
C TYR A 292 24.64 -5.19 -4.28
N GLN A 293 25.20 -5.44 -3.11
CA GLN A 293 25.36 -6.79 -2.59
C GLN A 293 24.00 -7.39 -2.24
N LEU A 294 23.64 -8.48 -2.92
CA LEU A 294 22.45 -9.24 -2.59
C LEU A 294 22.65 -9.99 -1.27
N HIS A 295 21.90 -9.61 -0.23
CA HIS A 295 21.92 -10.28 1.07
C HIS A 295 20.53 -10.80 1.42
N LEU A 296 20.22 -12.01 0.96
CA LEU A 296 18.94 -12.66 1.21
C LEU A 296 18.80 -13.12 2.67
N PHE A 297 17.62 -12.98 3.24
CA PHE A 297 17.31 -13.61 4.52
C PHE A 297 17.36 -15.14 4.44
N CYS A 298 17.01 -15.69 3.27
CA CYS A 298 16.91 -17.12 3.02
C CYS A 298 17.52 -17.45 1.66
N PRO A 299 18.83 -17.72 1.60
CA PRO A 299 19.54 -17.98 0.35
C PRO A 299 19.08 -19.25 -0.39
N ASP A 300 18.40 -20.17 0.31
CA ASP A 300 17.81 -21.38 -0.27
C ASP A 300 16.36 -21.19 -0.76
N PHE A 301 15.82 -19.97 -0.60
CA PHE A 301 14.45 -19.58 -0.94
C PHE A 301 13.36 -20.35 -0.16
N LYS A 302 13.73 -21.06 0.93
CA LYS A 302 12.79 -21.86 1.72
C LYS A 302 12.27 -21.12 2.94
N CYS A 303 11.78 -19.89 2.74
CA CYS A 303 11.15 -19.15 3.82
C CYS A 303 10.13 -18.12 3.32
N ARG A 304 9.41 -17.55 4.28
CA ARG A 304 8.34 -16.58 4.04
C ARG A 304 8.81 -15.18 3.61
N ASN A 305 10.11 -14.90 3.55
CA ASN A 305 10.62 -13.58 3.15
C ASN A 305 10.91 -13.58 1.65
N ASN A 306 9.86 -13.43 0.86
CA ASN A 306 9.86 -13.58 -0.61
C ASN A 306 9.02 -12.49 -1.30
N ASN A 307 8.82 -11.36 -0.64
CA ASN A 307 8.01 -10.21 -1.07
C ASN A 307 6.53 -10.50 -1.34
N SER A 308 5.99 -11.64 -0.88
CA SER A 308 4.58 -12.02 -1.10
C SER A 308 3.55 -11.20 -0.31
N THR A 309 3.96 -10.17 0.42
CA THR A 309 3.09 -9.37 1.28
C THR A 309 3.39 -7.91 1.10
N MET A 310 2.76 -7.32 0.07
CA MET A 310 2.80 -5.90 -0.23
C MET A 310 1.44 -5.24 0.02
N GLN A 311 1.48 -3.96 0.36
CA GLN A 311 0.31 -3.09 0.47
C GLN A 311 0.60 -1.70 -0.10
N ALA A 312 -0.46 -1.01 -0.52
CA ALA A 312 -0.39 0.42 -0.74
C ALA A 312 -0.33 1.12 0.63
N HIS A 313 0.72 1.88 0.90
CA HIS A 313 0.79 2.73 2.08
C HIS A 313 0.06 4.05 1.84
N ALA A 314 0.28 4.66 0.67
CA ALA A 314 -0.45 5.84 0.23
C ALA A 314 -0.44 5.95 -1.29
N ILE A 315 -1.58 6.21 -1.91
CA ILE A 315 -1.72 6.49 -3.34
C ILE A 315 -2.35 7.86 -3.48
N GLY A 316 -1.91 8.68 -4.43
CA GLY A 316 -2.60 9.96 -4.66
C GLY A 316 -2.29 10.55 -6.02
N PHE A 317 -3.08 11.55 -6.41
CA PHE A 317 -2.85 12.32 -7.63
C PHE A 317 -3.47 13.71 -7.51
N VAL A 318 -2.99 14.63 -8.36
CA VAL A 318 -3.50 16.00 -8.42
C VAL A 318 -4.15 16.29 -9.77
N ILE A 319 -5.34 16.87 -9.73
CA ILE A 319 -6.07 17.36 -10.90
C ILE A 319 -6.03 18.89 -10.85
N ARG A 320 -5.16 19.47 -11.67
CA ARG A 320 -4.86 20.91 -11.64
C ARG A 320 -5.82 21.67 -12.55
N ALA A 321 -6.74 22.43 -11.93
CA ALA A 321 -7.73 23.21 -12.66
C ALA A 321 -7.09 24.12 -13.73
N ASN A 322 -6.03 24.85 -13.37
CA ASN A 322 -5.33 25.77 -14.28
C ASN A 322 -4.65 25.10 -15.48
N GLU A 323 -4.43 23.78 -15.45
CA GLU A 323 -3.81 23.03 -16.55
C GLU A 323 -4.84 22.26 -17.38
N LEU A 324 -5.94 21.80 -16.77
CA LEU A 324 -6.83 20.78 -17.34
C LEU A 324 -8.33 21.14 -17.38
N ASP A 325 -8.79 22.09 -16.57
CA ASP A 325 -10.19 22.53 -16.51
C ASP A 325 -10.35 23.80 -17.37
N GLN A 326 -10.57 23.60 -18.67
CA GLN A 326 -10.53 24.69 -19.66
C GLN A 326 -11.81 25.53 -19.68
N ASP A 327 -12.95 24.97 -19.28
CA ASP A 327 -14.25 25.65 -19.19
C ASP A 327 -14.56 26.18 -17.79
N GLY A 328 -13.79 25.77 -16.78
CA GLY A 328 -13.84 26.30 -15.42
C GLY A 328 -15.04 25.80 -14.63
N ASP A 329 -15.58 24.63 -14.99
CA ASP A 329 -16.75 24.04 -14.32
C ASP A 329 -16.37 23.22 -13.07
N GLY A 330 -15.06 23.07 -12.81
CA GLY A 330 -14.52 22.33 -11.68
C GLY A 330 -14.36 20.84 -11.94
N LEU A 331 -14.68 20.36 -13.14
CA LEU A 331 -14.54 18.97 -13.59
C LEU A 331 -13.56 18.91 -14.77
N VAL A 332 -12.82 17.82 -14.84
CA VAL A 332 -11.85 17.60 -15.91
C VAL A 332 -12.25 16.39 -16.74
N ASN A 333 -12.27 16.60 -18.05
CA ASN A 333 -12.27 15.53 -19.05
C ASN A 333 -11.04 15.73 -19.94
N TYR A 334 -10.17 14.72 -19.98
CA TYR A 334 -8.93 14.78 -20.74
C TYR A 334 -8.62 13.42 -21.34
N GLU A 335 -8.19 13.41 -22.60
CA GLU A 335 -7.65 12.23 -23.26
C GLU A 335 -6.42 12.66 -24.04
N GLY A 336 -5.28 12.02 -23.76
CA GLY A 336 -4.01 12.36 -24.38
C GLY A 336 -2.87 11.55 -23.80
N TYR A 337 -1.70 12.15 -23.79
CA TYR A 337 -0.47 11.48 -23.41
C TYR A 337 0.37 12.32 -22.47
N THR A 338 1.19 11.61 -21.70
CA THR A 338 2.26 12.15 -20.88
C THR A 338 3.58 11.49 -21.28
N ASN A 339 4.70 12.14 -21.05
CA ASN A 339 5.98 11.43 -21.08
C ASN A 339 6.11 10.50 -19.87
N ARG A 340 7.19 9.71 -19.80
CA ARG A 340 7.42 8.79 -18.66
C ARG A 340 7.46 9.49 -17.29
N HIS A 341 7.69 10.80 -17.24
CA HIS A 341 7.76 11.59 -16.00
C HIS A 341 6.43 12.27 -15.64
N GLY A 342 5.36 12.01 -16.39
CA GLY A 342 4.03 12.56 -16.13
C GLY A 342 3.83 13.98 -16.65
N GLU A 343 4.70 14.49 -17.52
CA GLU A 343 4.48 15.78 -18.19
C GLU A 343 3.56 15.57 -19.38
N ILE A 344 2.50 16.38 -19.51
CA ILE A 344 1.59 16.33 -20.66
C ILE A 344 2.37 16.63 -21.94
N VAL A 345 2.22 15.77 -22.95
CA VAL A 345 2.89 15.91 -24.26
C VAL A 345 1.89 15.93 -25.40
N SER A 346 2.23 16.64 -26.47
CA SER A 346 1.49 16.68 -27.72
C SER A 346 2.21 15.91 -28.82
N GLY A 347 1.46 15.39 -29.80
CA GLY A 347 2.03 14.76 -31.00
C GLY A 347 2.20 13.25 -30.91
N CYS A 348 1.94 12.65 -29.75
CA CYS A 348 1.79 11.20 -29.62
C CYS A 348 0.52 10.72 -30.31
N THR A 349 0.64 9.70 -31.15
CA THR A 349 -0.49 9.02 -31.80
C THR A 349 -0.62 7.55 -31.37
N GLU A 350 0.40 7.03 -30.69
CA GLU A 350 0.46 5.65 -30.22
C GLU A 350 1.13 5.57 -28.85
N VAL A 351 0.84 4.50 -28.12
CA VAL A 351 1.43 4.23 -26.79
C VAL A 351 2.91 3.96 -26.94
N GLY A 352 3.71 4.53 -26.05
CA GLY A 352 5.14 4.30 -26.00
C GLY A 352 5.77 4.83 -24.73
N LEU A 353 7.09 4.75 -24.68
CA LEU A 353 7.88 5.12 -23.52
C LEU A 353 7.65 6.58 -23.05
N ASP A 354 7.58 7.54 -23.98
CA ASP A 354 7.24 8.94 -23.71
C ASP A 354 5.85 9.33 -24.26
N CYS A 355 5.02 8.34 -24.55
CA CYS A 355 3.63 8.49 -24.95
C CYS A 355 2.79 7.58 -24.04
N VAL A 356 2.82 7.88 -22.74
CA VAL A 356 2.06 7.18 -21.69
C VAL A 356 0.65 7.76 -21.65
N PRO A 357 -0.41 6.96 -21.85
CA PRO A 357 -1.76 7.50 -21.85
C PRO A 357 -2.14 8.18 -20.53
N LEU A 358 -2.83 9.30 -20.67
CA LEU A 358 -3.52 9.98 -19.60
C LEU A 358 -4.98 10.12 -20.01
N GLN A 359 -5.86 9.50 -19.23
CA GLN A 359 -7.30 9.67 -19.38
C GLN A 359 -7.89 10.15 -18.07
N ILE A 360 -8.70 11.19 -18.13
CA ILE A 360 -9.43 11.76 -17.01
C ILE A 360 -10.90 11.87 -17.45
N ILE A 361 -11.81 11.29 -16.67
CA ILE A 361 -13.23 11.21 -16.99
C ILE A 361 -14.00 11.79 -15.81
N ASN A 362 -14.65 12.93 -16.03
CA ASN A 362 -15.52 13.61 -15.07
C ASN A 362 -14.86 13.82 -13.69
N MET A 363 -13.55 14.08 -13.64
CA MET A 363 -12.82 14.14 -12.37
C MET A 363 -12.86 15.54 -11.78
N PRO A 364 -13.33 15.72 -10.53
CA PRO A 364 -13.22 17.02 -9.87
C PRO A 364 -11.77 17.48 -9.74
N THR A 365 -11.56 18.79 -9.85
CA THR A 365 -10.25 19.39 -9.58
C THR A 365 -9.88 19.26 -8.10
N GLY A 366 -8.58 19.15 -7.79
CA GLY A 366 -8.10 19.01 -6.41
C GLY A 366 -7.03 17.93 -6.23
N LEU A 367 -6.70 17.67 -4.97
CA LEU A 367 -5.78 16.61 -4.56
C LEU A 367 -6.59 15.43 -4.01
N PHE A 368 -6.30 14.23 -4.50
CA PHE A 368 -6.98 13.00 -4.09
C PHE A 368 -5.96 12.03 -3.51
N GLN A 369 -6.33 11.39 -2.40
CA GLN A 369 -5.45 10.46 -1.73
C GLN A 369 -6.20 9.27 -1.11
N TYR A 370 -5.50 8.14 -1.09
CA TYR A 370 -5.73 7.00 -0.21
C TYR A 370 -4.55 6.90 0.77
N ARG A 371 -4.83 6.59 2.03
CA ARG A 371 -3.83 6.20 3.03
C ARG A 371 -4.33 5.06 3.90
N ASP A 372 -3.50 4.02 4.05
CA ASP A 372 -3.85 2.86 4.88
C ASP A 372 -4.13 3.24 6.36
N ASP A 373 -3.45 4.26 6.90
CA ASP A 373 -3.63 4.67 8.30
C ASP A 373 -4.95 5.43 8.59
N GLU A 374 -5.68 5.82 7.55
CA GLU A 374 -6.97 6.51 7.63
C GLU A 374 -8.15 5.55 7.65
N HIS A 375 -8.06 4.44 6.92
CA HIS A 375 -9.10 3.41 6.83
C HIS A 375 -9.07 2.37 7.97
N GLY A 376 -8.56 2.77 9.14
CA GLY A 376 -8.52 1.92 10.33
C GLY A 376 -7.33 0.96 10.36
N ARG A 377 -6.12 1.53 10.44
CA ARG A 377 -4.82 0.92 10.81
C ARG A 377 -4.83 -0.62 10.87
N GLY A 378 -4.38 -1.25 9.79
CA GLY A 378 -4.00 -2.67 9.78
C GLY A 378 -5.01 -3.66 9.20
N ASN A 379 -6.12 -3.19 8.61
CA ASN A 379 -7.09 -4.09 7.97
C ASN A 379 -6.65 -4.65 6.62
N ASP A 380 -5.69 -4.03 5.94
CA ASP A 380 -5.05 -4.72 4.81
C ASP A 380 -4.04 -5.77 5.27
N GLY A 381 -3.46 -5.62 6.47
CA GLY A 381 -2.52 -6.56 7.10
C GLY A 381 -1.29 -6.93 6.27
N GLY A 382 -1.13 -6.33 5.09
CA GLY A 382 -0.57 -6.99 3.91
C GLY A 382 -1.29 -8.31 3.61
N ILE A 383 -1.99 -8.41 2.48
CA ILE A 383 -2.47 -9.72 1.99
C ILE A 383 -1.23 -10.54 1.66
N ASN A 384 -1.13 -11.74 2.21
CA ASN A 384 -0.10 -12.69 1.83
C ASN A 384 -0.56 -13.44 0.57
N PHE A 385 0.07 -13.16 -0.55
CA PHE A 385 -0.19 -13.79 -1.85
C PHE A 385 0.63 -15.07 -2.09
N ASP A 386 1.44 -15.48 -1.12
CA ASP A 386 2.06 -16.81 -1.13
C ASP A 386 1.01 -17.86 -0.76
N THR A 387 0.43 -18.47 -1.78
CA THR A 387 -0.55 -19.56 -1.69
C THR A 387 0.11 -20.95 -1.70
N SER A 388 1.44 -21.05 -1.50
CA SER A 388 2.11 -22.34 -1.40
C SER A 388 1.55 -23.14 -0.23
N PRO A 389 1.41 -24.48 -0.35
CA PRO A 389 1.05 -25.35 0.76
C PRO A 389 2.02 -25.18 1.94
N GLU A 390 1.55 -25.48 3.14
CA GLU A 390 2.40 -25.40 4.32
C GLU A 390 3.64 -26.32 4.19
N GLY A 391 4.82 -25.74 4.35
CA GLY A 391 6.10 -26.44 4.19
C GLY A 391 6.66 -26.41 2.76
N GLU A 392 5.88 -25.91 1.80
CA GLU A 392 6.33 -25.63 0.44
C GLU A 392 6.63 -24.14 0.24
N TYR A 393 7.50 -23.85 -0.72
CA TYR A 393 7.93 -22.50 -1.08
C TYR A 393 8.05 -22.44 -2.60
N TRP A 394 6.96 -22.06 -3.26
CA TRP A 394 6.91 -22.01 -4.72
C TRP A 394 7.59 -20.76 -5.28
N ILE A 395 7.58 -19.67 -4.52
CA ILE A 395 8.17 -18.39 -4.93
C ILE A 395 9.70 -18.45 -4.88
N ALA A 396 10.34 -18.19 -6.02
CA ALA A 396 11.79 -18.08 -6.18
C ALA A 396 12.23 -16.61 -6.30
N TYR A 397 13.52 -16.34 -6.12
CA TYR A 397 14.09 -15.02 -6.35
C TYR A 397 14.47 -14.81 -7.83
N PRO A 398 14.21 -13.63 -8.41
CA PRO A 398 13.42 -12.52 -7.85
C PRO A 398 11.92 -12.80 -7.88
N ASN A 399 11.19 -12.19 -6.94
CA ASN A 399 9.73 -12.08 -6.94
C ASN A 399 9.36 -10.63 -6.71
#